data_AF-A0A496Y762-F1
#
_entry.id   AF-A0A496Y762-F1
#
_cell.length_a   1.000
_cell.length_b   1.000
_cell.length_c   1.000
_cell.angle_alpha   90.00
_cell.angle_beta   90.00
_cell.angle_gamma   90.00
#
_symmetry.space_group_name_H-M   'P 1'
#
loop_
_entity.id
_entity.type
_entity.pdbx_description
1 polymer ?
#
loop_
_entity_poly.entity_id
_entity_poly.type
_entity_poly.pdbx_seq_one_letter_code
_entity_poly.pdbx_strand_id
1 'polypeptide(L)'
;MEFKQRKIGQVSQVGDTFAYYYSKQPENKFYILDQDYMFGHDLAEAFKAGLKKYKPDAQIVGEAYHPLFAYDYAPYLTKIKASGAQVIFSGDWPPDS
;
A
#
# COMPACT_ATOMS: atom_id res chain seq x y z
N MET A 1 33.80 -7.71 21.61
CA MET A 1 32.57 -6.97 21.89
C MET A 1 31.63 -7.22 20.72
N GLU A 2 30.47 -7.83 20.95
CA GLU A 2 29.58 -8.30 19.89
C GLU A 2 28.39 -7.35 19.75
N PHE A 3 28.23 -6.74 18.57
CA PHE A 3 27.10 -5.84 18.32
C PHE A 3 25.87 -6.65 17.92
N LYS A 4 24.76 -6.48 18.65
CA LYS A 4 23.46 -6.99 18.22
C LYS A 4 22.80 -5.95 17.32
N GLN A 5 22.83 -6.18 16.01
CA GLN A 5 22.03 -5.40 15.08
C GLN A 5 20.56 -5.80 15.20
N ARG A 6 19.71 -4.88 15.63
CA ARG A 6 18.25 -5.03 15.57
C ARG A 6 17.73 -4.14 14.45
N LYS A 7 17.25 -4.74 13.36
CA LYS A 7 16.50 -4.00 12.33
C LYS A 7 15.08 -3.76 12.84
N ILE A 8 14.71 -2.49 12.97
CA ILE A 8 13.36 -2.03 13.28
C ILE A 8 12.74 -1.44 12.01
N GLY A 9 11.46 -1.69 11.75
CA GLY A 9 10.73 -1.10 10.62
C GLY A 9 10.99 -1.78 9.28
N GLN A 10 10.65 -3.06 9.16
CA GLN A 10 10.62 -3.72 7.84
C GLN A 10 9.36 -3.30 7.06
N VAL A 11 9.47 -3.20 5.73
CA VAL A 11 8.34 -2.90 4.84
C VAL A 11 7.16 -3.84 5.08
N SER A 12 7.46 -5.11 5.33
CA SER A 12 6.48 -6.14 5.72
C SER A 12 5.68 -5.79 6.97
N GLN A 13 6.31 -5.18 7.98
CA GLN A 13 5.63 -4.74 9.20
C GLN A 13 4.73 -3.54 8.94
N VAL A 14 5.11 -2.65 8.03
CA VAL A 14 4.30 -1.47 7.67
C VAL A 14 3.01 -1.91 6.99
N GLY A 15 3.10 -2.72 5.92
CA GLY A 15 1.92 -3.24 5.23
C GLY A 15 1.00 -4.07 6.14
N ASP A 16 1.57 -4.95 6.98
CA ASP A 16 0.79 -5.74 7.96
C ASP A 16 0.07 -4.85 8.98
N THR A 17 0.73 -3.80 9.49
CA THR A 17 0.16 -2.88 10.48
C THR A 17 -1.01 -2.09 9.88
N PHE A 18 -0.87 -1.58 8.65
CA PHE A 18 -1.96 -0.87 7.99
C PHE A 18 -3.13 -1.80 7.66
N ALA A 19 -2.87 -3.03 7.25
CA ALA A 19 -3.94 -4.00 7.04
C ALA A 19 -4.68 -4.32 8.36
N TYR A 20 -3.96 -4.44 9.46
CA TYR A 20 -4.57 -4.57 10.79
C TYR A 20 -5.41 -3.34 11.14
N TYR A 21 -4.90 -2.13 10.90
CA TYR A 21 -5.65 -0.90 11.12
C TYR A 21 -6.97 -0.90 10.34
N TYR A 22 -6.95 -1.21 9.05
CA TYR A 22 -8.15 -1.26 8.22
C TYR A 22 -9.11 -2.40 8.56
N SER A 23 -8.64 -3.47 9.23
CA SER A 23 -9.54 -4.49 9.81
C SER A 23 -10.54 -3.93 10.81
N LYS A 24 -10.27 -2.74 11.36
CA LYS A 24 -11.13 -2.03 12.33
C LYS A 24 -11.94 -0.90 11.70
N GLN A 25 -11.78 -0.67 10.40
CA GLN A 25 -12.45 0.38 9.65
C GLN A 25 -13.57 -0.19 8.78
N PRO A 26 -14.59 0.62 8.41
CA PRO A 26 -15.72 0.16 7.61
C PRO A 26 -15.38 -0.04 6.12
N GLU A 27 -14.33 0.58 5.59
CA GLU A 27 -13.94 0.49 4.19
C GLU A 27 -13.45 -0.92 3.84
N ASN A 28 -13.85 -1.42 2.67
CA ASN A 28 -13.58 -2.78 2.25
C ASN A 28 -13.04 -2.88 0.81
N LYS A 29 -12.96 -1.76 0.08
CA LYS A 29 -12.43 -1.69 -1.29
C LYS A 29 -11.21 -0.79 -1.35
N PHE A 30 -10.06 -1.37 -1.67
CA PHE A 30 -8.76 -0.72 -1.68
C PHE A 30 -8.20 -0.66 -3.10
N TYR A 31 -7.64 0.48 -3.47
CA TYR A 31 -6.78 0.62 -4.63
C TYR A 31 -5.35 0.81 -4.15
N ILE A 32 -4.39 0.11 -4.73
CA ILE A 32 -2.98 0.30 -4.41
C ILE A 32 -2.35 1.18 -5.50
N LEU A 33 -1.75 2.29 -5.09
CA LEU A 33 -0.97 3.15 -5.97
C LEU A 33 0.35 3.44 -5.27
N ASP A 34 1.43 2.91 -5.79
CA ASP A 34 2.77 3.05 -5.22
C ASP A 34 3.80 3.37 -6.31
N GLN A 35 4.99 3.80 -5.92
CA GLN A 35 6.14 3.92 -6.82
C GLN A 35 6.56 2.58 -7.45
N ASP A 36 6.96 2.62 -8.73
CA ASP A 36 7.43 1.47 -9.49
C ASP A 36 8.90 1.12 -9.18
N TYR A 37 9.17 0.74 -7.94
CA TYR A 37 10.45 0.19 -7.48
C TYR A 37 10.25 -0.73 -6.26
N MET A 38 11.32 -1.41 -5.83
CA MET A 38 11.26 -2.50 -4.84
C MET A 38 10.41 -2.19 -3.60
N PHE A 39 10.51 -0.99 -3.03
CA PHE A 39 9.76 -0.64 -1.83
C PHE A 39 8.25 -0.61 -2.06
N GLY A 40 7.77 -0.02 -3.16
CA GLY A 40 6.34 0.06 -3.47
C GLY A 40 5.75 -1.33 -3.66
N HIS A 41 6.42 -2.18 -4.44
CA HIS A 41 6.01 -3.57 -4.65
C HIS A 41 6.02 -4.39 -3.34
N ASP A 42 7.08 -4.27 -2.52
CA ASP A 42 7.17 -4.97 -1.23
C ASP A 42 6.08 -4.51 -0.25
N LEU A 43 5.73 -3.22 -0.25
CA LEU A 43 4.68 -2.67 0.60
C LEU A 43 3.30 -3.14 0.16
N ALA A 44 3.02 -3.12 -1.14
CA ALA A 44 1.79 -3.62 -1.72
C ALA A 44 1.57 -5.10 -1.39
N GLU A 45 2.59 -5.94 -1.54
CA GLU A 45 2.54 -7.36 -1.19
C GLU A 45 2.33 -7.58 0.31
N ALA A 46 3.01 -6.81 1.16
CA ALA A 46 2.82 -6.86 2.61
C ALA A 46 1.38 -6.48 3.01
N PHE A 47 0.83 -5.42 2.42
CA PHE A 47 -0.54 -4.99 2.67
C PHE A 47 -1.55 -6.03 2.21
N LYS A 48 -1.38 -6.59 1.00
CA LYS A 48 -2.22 -7.69 0.48
C LYS A 48 -2.18 -8.92 1.38
N ALA A 49 -1.01 -9.31 1.86
CA ALA A 49 -0.85 -10.41 2.80
C ALA A 49 -1.53 -10.12 4.15
N GLY A 50 -1.39 -8.90 4.66
CA GLY A 50 -2.04 -8.44 5.88
C GLY A 50 -3.57 -8.43 5.76
N LEU A 51 -4.12 -7.96 4.63
CA LEU A 51 -5.57 -7.96 4.41
C LEU A 51 -6.14 -9.38 4.42
N LYS A 52 -5.47 -10.32 3.75
CA LYS A 52 -5.85 -11.75 3.81
C LYS A 52 -5.89 -12.30 5.24
N LYS A 53 -5.04 -11.78 6.13
CA LYS A 53 -4.94 -12.20 7.52
C LYS A 53 -5.99 -11.55 8.43
N TYR A 54 -6.21 -10.24 8.30
CA TYR A 54 -7.01 -9.46 9.26
C TYR A 54 -8.38 -9.04 8.74
N LYS A 55 -8.56 -8.95 7.42
CA LYS A 55 -9.80 -8.51 6.76
C LYS A 55 -10.02 -9.29 5.45
N PRO A 56 -10.27 -10.60 5.52
CA PRO A 56 -10.31 -11.48 4.34
C PRO A 56 -11.46 -11.17 3.38
N ASP A 57 -12.46 -10.39 3.80
CA ASP A 57 -13.56 -9.87 2.99
C ASP A 57 -13.17 -8.62 2.16
N ALA A 58 -12.00 -8.02 2.43
CA ALA A 58 -11.50 -6.87 1.69
C ALA A 58 -11.16 -7.21 0.23
N GLN A 59 -11.34 -6.23 -0.64
CA GLN A 59 -11.10 -6.34 -2.07
C GLN A 59 -10.02 -5.35 -2.48
N ILE A 60 -9.00 -5.84 -3.18
CA ILE A 60 -8.14 -5.00 -4.01
C ILE A 60 -8.87 -4.79 -5.33
N VAL A 61 -9.39 -3.59 -5.55
CA VAL A 61 -10.16 -3.23 -6.76
C VAL A 61 -9.28 -2.63 -7.86
N GLY A 62 -8.00 -2.43 -7.58
CA GLY A 62 -6.99 -2.07 -8.55
C GLY A 62 -5.62 -1.91 -7.91
N GLU A 63 -4.60 -2.02 -8.75
CA GLU A 63 -3.19 -1.89 -8.39
C GLU A 63 -2.49 -1.25 -9.57
N ALA A 64 -1.75 -0.17 -9.31
CA ALA A 64 -0.97 0.53 -10.32
C ALA A 64 0.31 1.06 -9.70
N TYR A 65 1.31 1.21 -10.55
CA TYR A 65 2.59 1.77 -10.16
C TYR A 65 2.93 2.98 -11.02
N HIS A 66 3.51 4.00 -10.40
CA HIS A 66 3.95 5.21 -11.09
C HIS A 66 5.47 5.34 -11.08
N PRO A 67 6.07 5.98 -12.10
CA PRO A 67 7.51 6.26 -12.08
C PRO A 67 7.90 7.09 -10.85
N LEU A 68 9.14 6.95 -10.38
CA LEU A 68 9.70 7.84 -9.38
C LEU A 68 9.69 9.29 -9.87
N PHE A 69 9.45 10.24 -8.97
CA PHE A 69 9.34 11.67 -9.26
C PHE A 69 8.20 12.00 -10.23
N ALA A 70 7.07 11.28 -10.09
CA ALA A 70 5.89 11.55 -10.89
C ALA A 70 5.22 12.85 -10.43
N TYR A 71 4.89 13.70 -11.40
CA TYR A 71 4.22 14.97 -11.17
C TYR A 71 2.81 15.03 -11.79
N ASP A 72 2.42 14.00 -12.55
CA ASP A 72 1.09 13.86 -13.13
C ASP A 72 0.45 12.54 -12.72
N TYR A 73 -0.59 12.65 -11.89
CA TYR A 73 -1.39 11.51 -11.41
C TYR A 73 -2.76 11.39 -12.07
N ALA A 74 -3.12 12.33 -12.95
CA ALA A 74 -4.43 12.34 -13.62
C ALA A 74 -4.77 11.02 -14.35
N PRO A 75 -3.81 10.31 -15.00
CA PRO A 75 -4.07 9.03 -15.64
C PRO A 75 -4.54 7.92 -14.66
N TYR A 76 -4.10 7.96 -13.40
CA TYR A 76 -4.44 6.98 -12.38
C TYR A 76 -5.78 7.28 -11.73
N LEU A 77 -6.08 8.56 -11.47
CA LEU A 77 -7.31 8.99 -10.80
C LEU A 77 -8.58 8.53 -11.52
N THR A 78 -8.56 8.49 -12.85
CA THR A 78 -9.71 8.02 -13.65
C THR A 78 -9.98 6.53 -13.41
N LYS A 79 -8.93 5.70 -13.41
CA LYS A 79 -9.04 4.26 -13.12
C LYS A 79 -9.45 4.00 -11.68
N ILE A 80 -8.90 4.76 -10.73
CA ILE A 80 -9.25 4.67 -9.31
C ILE A 80 -10.74 4.98 -9.10
N LYS A 81 -11.24 6.08 -9.66
CA LYS A 81 -12.67 6.42 -9.57
C LYS A 81 -13.56 5.34 -10.17
N ALA A 82 -13.20 4.82 -11.34
CA ALA A 82 -13.97 3.76 -12.01
C ALA A 82 -13.96 2.43 -11.24
N SER A 83 -12.92 2.15 -10.44
CA SER A 83 -12.81 0.93 -9.65
C SER A 83 -13.79 0.87 -8.46
N GLY A 84 -14.35 2.02 -8.05
CA GLY A 84 -15.17 2.10 -6.85
C GLY A 84 -14.39 1.90 -5.55
N ALA A 85 -13.08 2.19 -5.57
CA ALA A 85 -12.23 2.19 -4.39
C ALA A 85 -12.76 3.18 -3.34
N GLN A 86 -12.70 2.76 -2.08
CA GLN A 86 -13.01 3.60 -0.92
C GLN A 86 -11.72 4.18 -0.32
N VAL A 87 -10.60 3.47 -0.48
CA VAL A 87 -9.29 3.84 0.03
C VAL A 87 -8.26 3.70 -1.08
N ILE A 88 -7.36 4.68 -1.19
CA ILE A 88 -6.09 4.54 -1.91
C ILE A 88 -5.03 4.23 -0.85
N PHE A 89 -4.37 3.07 -0.97
CA PHE A 89 -3.22 2.72 -0.17
C PHE A 89 -1.95 3.04 -0.97
N SER A 90 -1.08 3.83 -0.36
CA SER A 90 0.17 4.31 -0.94
C SER A 90 1.22 4.45 0.17
N GLY A 91 2.46 4.09 -0.14
CA GLY A 91 3.67 4.34 0.64
C GLY A 91 4.54 5.45 0.07
N ASP A 92 4.01 6.27 -0.83
CA ASP A 92 4.80 7.28 -1.54
C ASP A 92 5.46 8.26 -0.55
N TRP A 93 6.75 8.52 -0.80
CA TRP A 93 7.51 9.50 -0.03
C TRP A 93 7.19 10.94 -0.48
N PRO A 94 7.53 11.97 0.31
CA PRO A 94 7.06 13.34 0.09
C PRO A 94 7.23 13.95 -1.32
N PRO A 95 8.28 13.66 -2.10
CA PRO A 95 8.37 14.13 -3.49
C PRO A 95 7.28 13.61 -4.43
N ASP A 96 6.64 12.50 -4.06
CA ASP A 96 5.70 11.72 -4.86
C ASP A 96 4.30 11.61 -4.21
N SER A 97 4.07 12.25 -3.05
CA SER A 97 2.81 12.16 -2.28
C SER A 97 1.79 13.26 -2.60
#